data_AF-A0AAX6EKI4-F1
#
_entry.id   AF-A0AAX6EKI4-F1
#
_cell.length_a   1.000
_cell.length_b   1.000
_cell.length_c   1.000
_cell.angle_alpha   90.00
_cell.angle_beta   90.00
_cell.angle_gamma   90.00
#
_symmetry.space_group_name_H-M   'P 1'
#
loop_
_entity.id
_entity.type
_entity.pdbx_description
1 polymer ?
#
loop_
_entity_poly.entity_id
_entity_poly.type
_entity_poly.pdbx_seq_one_letter_code
_entity_poly.pdbx_strand_id
1 'polypeptide(L)'
;MTRKLKPHDLFMIFASDGLWEQLSDEAAVEIVFKNPRAGIAKRLVRAALNEAARKREIRYDDIKRIEKGARRHFHDDITVIVIYLDQHHRSLPSRSYDSSYDCTSAPIDIFSFNSDDTEDPLRPLK
;
A
#
# COMPACT_ATOMS: atom_id res chain seq x y z
N MET A 1 -5.74 -20.36 -15.50
CA MET A 1 -4.73 -19.53 -16.17
C MET A 1 -3.45 -19.58 -15.33
N THR A 2 -2.30 -19.85 -15.92
CA THR A 2 -1.02 -19.95 -15.19
C THR A 2 0.02 -19.07 -15.87
N ARG A 3 0.73 -18.25 -15.08
CA ARG A 3 1.83 -17.41 -15.57
C ARG A 3 3.12 -17.86 -14.92
N LYS A 4 4.14 -18.14 -15.73
CA LYS A 4 5.52 -18.33 -15.24
C LYS A 4 6.14 -16.95 -15.01
N LEU A 5 6.66 -16.71 -13.81
CA LEU A 5 7.39 -15.50 -13.49
C LEU A 5 8.66 -15.42 -14.35
N LYS A 6 8.96 -14.23 -14.85
CA LYS A 6 10.14 -13.92 -15.64
C LYS A 6 11.10 -13.04 -14.83
N PRO A 7 12.41 -13.06 -15.14
CA PRO A 7 13.40 -12.27 -14.39
C PRO A 7 13.16 -10.76 -14.36
N HIS A 8 12.41 -10.22 -15.33
CA HIS A 8 12.07 -8.81 -15.44
C HIS A 8 10.73 -8.45 -14.76
N ASP A 9 10.06 -9.41 -14.13
CA ASP A 9 8.84 -9.14 -13.36
C ASP A 9 9.23 -8.51 -12.03
N LEU A 10 8.80 -7.26 -11.80
CA LEU A 10 9.27 -6.46 -10.66
C LEU A 10 8.44 -6.67 -9.40
N PHE A 11 7.12 -6.73 -9.55
CA PHE A 11 6.19 -6.90 -8.45
C PHE A 11 4.85 -7.47 -8.92
N MET A 12 4.04 -7.88 -7.96
CA MET A 12 2.65 -8.30 -8.13
C MET A 12 1.76 -7.55 -7.15
N ILE A 13 0.58 -7.15 -7.61
CA ILE A 13 -0.45 -6.54 -6.77
C ILE A 13 -1.62 -7.52 -6.71
N PHE A 14 -1.96 -7.97 -5.50
CA PHE A 14 -3.23 -8.63 -5.23
C PHE A 14 -4.13 -7.64 -4.51
N ALA A 15 -5.38 -7.52 -4.93
CA ALA A 15 -6.34 -6.68 -4.24
C ALA A 15 -7.76 -7.20 -4.42
N SER A 16 -8.64 -6.82 -3.48
CA SER A 16 -10.08 -7.03 -3.63
C SER A 16 -10.65 -6.15 -4.75
N ASP A 17 -11.82 -6.53 -5.24
CA ASP A 17 -12.67 -5.73 -6.12
C ASP A 17 -12.81 -4.28 -5.64
N GLY A 18 -12.95 -4.04 -4.34
CA GLY A 18 -13.01 -2.68 -3.78
C GLY A 18 -11.86 -1.75 -4.21
N LEU A 19 -10.65 -2.27 -4.48
CA LEU A 19 -9.57 -1.45 -5.06
C LEU A 19 -9.82 -1.15 -6.54
N TRP A 20 -10.11 -2.19 -7.32
CA TRP A 20 -10.21 -2.15 -8.78
C TRP A 20 -11.45 -1.42 -9.29
N GLU A 21 -12.49 -1.29 -8.46
CA GLU A 21 -13.61 -0.38 -8.71
C GLU A 21 -13.20 1.10 -8.71
N GLN A 22 -12.10 1.43 -8.02
CA GLN A 22 -11.64 2.80 -7.85
C GLN A 22 -10.45 3.16 -8.72
N LEU A 23 -9.49 2.24 -8.89
CA LEU A 23 -8.26 2.44 -9.66
C LEU A 23 -8.20 1.53 -10.87
N SER A 24 -7.64 2.03 -11.98
CA SER A 24 -7.25 1.16 -13.10
C SER A 24 -5.95 0.42 -12.81
N ASP A 25 -5.70 -0.65 -13.56
CA ASP A 25 -4.47 -1.43 -13.47
C ASP A 25 -3.24 -0.53 -13.66
N GLU A 26 -3.27 0.37 -14.65
CA GLU A 26 -2.17 1.29 -14.95
C GLU A 26 -1.91 2.26 -13.79
N ALA A 27 -2.97 2.81 -13.19
CA ALA A 27 -2.85 3.72 -12.05
C ALA A 27 -2.23 3.02 -10.84
N ALA A 28 -2.65 1.78 -10.56
CA ALA A 28 -2.09 0.98 -9.47
C ALA A 28 -0.61 0.66 -9.72
N VAL A 29 -0.26 0.24 -10.94
CA VAL A 29 1.12 -0.03 -11.34
C VAL A 29 1.98 1.22 -11.23
N GLU A 30 1.49 2.37 -11.68
CA GLU A 30 2.20 3.65 -11.62
C GLU A 30 2.48 4.07 -10.16
N ILE A 31 1.50 3.91 -9.27
CA ILE A 31 1.67 4.19 -7.84
C ILE A 31 2.77 3.30 -7.26
N VAL A 32 2.75 1.98 -7.52
CA VAL A 32 3.77 1.05 -7.02
C VAL A 32 5.15 1.35 -7.58
N PHE A 33 5.22 1.70 -8.87
CA PHE A 33 6.48 1.95 -9.57
C PHE A 33 7.14 3.27 -9.17
N LYS A 34 6.37 4.34 -8.95
CA LYS A 34 6.90 5.70 -8.68
C LYS A 34 7.14 6.01 -7.20
N ASN A 35 6.75 5.13 -6.28
CA ASN A 35 6.83 5.39 -4.84
C ASN A 35 7.75 4.40 -4.10
N PRO A 36 8.26 4.77 -2.90
CA PRO A 36 9.00 3.84 -2.06
C PRO A 36 8.18 2.58 -1.70
N ARG A 37 8.86 1.46 -1.46
CA ARG A 37 8.19 0.20 -1.06
C ARG A 37 7.51 0.30 0.31
N ALA A 38 8.14 1.00 1.25
CA ALA A 38 7.64 1.17 2.61
C ALA A 38 6.30 1.94 2.60
N GLY A 39 5.23 1.30 3.07
CA GLY A 39 3.88 1.89 3.11
C GLY A 39 3.14 1.90 1.76
N ILE A 40 3.58 1.10 0.77
CA ILE A 40 2.97 1.12 -0.57
C ILE A 40 1.49 0.71 -0.57
N ALA A 41 1.12 -0.32 0.20
CA ALA A 41 -0.27 -0.76 0.32
C ALA A 41 -1.17 0.35 0.88
N LYS A 42 -0.70 1.09 1.89
CA LYS A 42 -1.39 2.25 2.46
C LYS A 42 -1.60 3.35 1.43
N ARG A 43 -0.62 3.59 0.54
CA ARG A 43 -0.74 4.55 -0.56
C ARG A 43 -1.80 4.12 -1.58
N LEU A 44 -1.84 2.85 -1.97
CA LEU A 44 -2.86 2.31 -2.86
C LEU A 44 -4.26 2.47 -2.27
N VAL A 45 -4.45 2.10 -1.00
CA VAL A 45 -5.73 2.30 -0.29
C VAL A 45 -6.12 3.78 -0.24
N ARG A 46 -5.16 4.67 0.06
CA ARG A 46 -5.42 6.12 0.10
C ARG A 46 -5.82 6.67 -1.27
N ALA A 47 -5.16 6.23 -2.34
CA ALA A 47 -5.49 6.64 -3.70
C ALA A 47 -6.91 6.17 -4.09
N ALA A 48 -7.26 4.92 -3.80
CA ALA A 48 -8.59 4.40 -4.06
C ALA A 48 -9.69 5.14 -3.28
N LEU A 49 -9.45 5.44 -2.00
CA LEU A 49 -10.39 6.24 -1.19
C LEU A 49 -10.52 7.69 -1.71
N ASN A 50 -9.43 8.30 -2.20
CA ASN A 50 -9.50 9.62 -2.85
C ASN A 50 -10.35 9.57 -4.12
N GLU A 51 -10.18 8.55 -4.97
CA GLU A 51 -10.99 8.38 -6.18
C GLU A 51 -12.47 8.10 -5.85
N ALA A 52 -12.75 7.27 -4.85
CA ALA A 52 -14.11 7.04 -4.37
C ALA A 52 -14.76 8.34 -3.88
N ALA A 53 -14.02 9.14 -3.11
CA ALA A 53 -14.49 10.43 -2.62
C ALA A 53 -14.77 11.40 -3.78
N ARG A 54 -13.86 11.48 -4.76
CA ARG A 54 -14.00 12.30 -5.97
C ARG A 54 -15.24 11.92 -6.78
N LYS A 55 -15.49 10.62 -7.00
CA LYS A 55 -16.67 10.11 -7.74
C LYS A 55 -17.99 10.42 -7.05
N ARG A 56 -17.98 10.59 -5.72
CA ARG A 56 -19.15 10.86 -4.89
C ARG A 56 -19.25 12.34 -4.47
N GLU A 57 -18.36 13.20 -4.98
CA GLU A 57 -18.28 14.63 -4.65
C GLU A 57 -18.18 14.92 -3.14
N ILE A 58 -17.54 14.02 -2.39
CA ILE A 58 -17.27 14.18 -0.96
C ILE A 58 -15.77 14.36 -0.71
N ARG A 59 -15.40 14.86 0.48
CA ARG A 59 -13.99 14.94 0.86
C ARG A 59 -13.48 13.60 1.37
N TYR A 60 -12.17 13.39 1.24
CA TYR A 60 -11.47 12.23 1.82
C TYR A 60 -11.61 12.11 3.34
N ASP A 61 -11.69 13.23 4.06
CA ASP A 61 -11.91 13.19 5.51
C ASP A 61 -13.34 12.73 5.84
N ASP A 62 -14.30 13.12 4.99
CA ASP A 62 -15.70 12.77 5.18
C ASP A 62 -15.90 11.26 4.92
N ILE A 63 -15.31 10.70 3.85
CA ILE A 63 -15.44 9.27 3.54
C ILE A 63 -14.92 8.36 4.67
N LYS A 64 -13.86 8.79 5.37
CA LYS A 64 -13.32 8.07 6.53
C LYS A 64 -14.21 8.12 7.76
N ARG A 65 -14.95 9.22 7.92
CA ARG A 65 -15.81 9.50 9.07
C ARG A 65 -17.21 8.89 8.94
N ILE A 66 -17.61 8.44 7.75
CA ILE A 66 -18.87 7.74 7.53
C ILE A 66 -18.99 6.59 8.54
N GLU A 67 -20.16 6.35 9.11
CA GLU A 67 -20.36 5.30 10.11
C GLU A 67 -20.49 3.90 9.48
N LYS A 68 -20.20 2.86 10.28
CA LYS A 68 -20.39 1.47 9.88
C LYS A 68 -21.86 1.24 9.50
N GLY A 69 -22.11 0.80 8.27
CA GLY A 69 -23.46 0.64 7.72
C GLY A 69 -23.69 1.50 6.47
N ALA A 70 -23.36 2.80 6.52
CA ALA A 70 -23.50 3.70 5.38
C ALA A 70 -22.29 3.67 4.42
N ARG A 71 -21.11 3.24 4.90
CA ARG A 71 -19.83 3.19 4.13
C ARG A 71 -19.94 2.46 2.78
N ARG A 72 -20.72 1.36 2.73
CA ARG A 72 -20.90 0.53 1.53
C ARG A 72 -21.56 1.24 0.35
N HIS A 73 -22.23 2.37 0.58
CA HIS A 73 -22.76 3.19 -0.51
C HIS A 73 -21.67 3.98 -1.23
N PHE A 74 -20.50 4.13 -0.61
CA PHE A 74 -19.40 4.97 -1.10
C PHE A 74 -18.25 4.12 -1.65
N HIS A 75 -17.88 3.04 -0.96
CA HIS A 75 -16.89 2.06 -1.40
C HIS A 75 -17.12 0.69 -0.73
N ASP A 76 -16.66 -0.39 -1.37
CA ASP A 76 -16.58 -1.72 -0.73
C ASP A 76 -15.31 -1.87 0.13
N ASP A 77 -15.15 -3.00 0.83
CA ASP A 77 -13.95 -3.31 1.59
C ASP A 77 -12.71 -3.40 0.67
N ILE A 78 -11.70 -2.58 0.96
CA ILE A 78 -10.47 -2.50 0.17
C ILE A 78 -9.35 -3.26 0.89
N THR A 79 -8.87 -4.34 0.27
CA THR A 79 -7.69 -5.10 0.71
C THR A 79 -6.64 -5.08 -0.38
N VAL A 80 -5.36 -4.85 -0.01
CA VAL A 80 -4.25 -4.76 -0.97
C VAL A 80 -3.01 -5.47 -0.40
N ILE A 81 -2.38 -6.30 -1.22
CA ILE A 81 -1.10 -6.97 -0.94
C ILE A 81 -0.17 -6.69 -2.13
N VAL A 82 1.03 -6.18 -1.86
CA VAL A 82 2.07 -5.97 -2.89
C VAL A 82 3.24 -6.88 -2.60
N ILE A 83 3.59 -7.73 -3.56
CA ILE A 83 4.73 -8.65 -3.49
C ILE A 83 5.80 -8.15 -4.44
N TYR A 84 6.99 -7.86 -3.94
CA TYR A 84 8.14 -7.51 -4.77
C TYR A 84 8.90 -8.77 -5.15
N LEU A 85 9.19 -8.92 -6.45
CA LEU A 85 9.84 -10.08 -7.03
C LEU A 85 11.30 -9.78 -7.43
N ASP A 86 11.64 -8.49 -7.53
CA ASP A 86 12.98 -8.06 -7.87
C ASP A 86 13.96 -8.33 -6.71
N GLN A 87 14.94 -9.20 -6.98
CA GLN A 87 16.02 -9.45 -6.04
C GLN A 87 16.92 -8.23 -5.98
N HIS A 88 16.95 -7.54 -4.84
CA HIS A 88 18.06 -6.66 -4.54
C HIS A 88 19.32 -7.51 -4.44
N HIS A 89 20.10 -7.62 -5.52
CA HIS A 89 21.52 -7.96 -5.45
C HIS A 89 22.23 -6.82 -4.70
N ARG A 90 22.02 -6.72 -3.39
CA ARG A 90 23.00 -6.09 -2.52
C ARG A 90 24.14 -7.07 -2.44
N SER A 91 25.18 -6.83 -3.24
CA SER A 91 26.51 -7.35 -3.01
C SER A 91 26.95 -6.90 -1.60
N LEU A 92 26.61 -7.68 -0.58
CA LEU A 92 27.33 -7.65 0.68
C LEU A 92 28.76 -8.15 0.37
N PRO A 93 29.81 -7.41 0.77
CA PRO A 93 31.17 -7.82 0.51
C PRO A 93 31.43 -9.17 1.18
N SER A 94 32.07 -10.08 0.47
CA SER A 94 32.36 -11.44 0.90
C SER A 94 33.05 -11.48 2.27
N ARG A 95 32.32 -11.91 3.29
CA ARG A 95 32.89 -12.65 4.42
C ARG A 95 32.23 -14.01 4.45
N SER A 96 33.04 -15.02 4.19
CA SER A 96 32.76 -16.40 4.55
C SER A 96 32.43 -16.49 6.05
N TYR A 97 31.61 -17.47 6.41
CA TYR A 97 31.17 -17.89 7.75
C TYR A 97 29.75 -17.47 8.15
N ASP A 98 28.84 -18.42 7.89
CA ASP A 98 27.74 -18.87 8.76
C ASP A 98 26.52 -17.97 9.04
N SER A 99 25.36 -18.62 9.00
CA SER A 99 24.06 -18.21 9.53
C SER A 99 23.23 -17.14 8.78
N SER A 100 22.09 -17.61 8.24
CA SER A 100 20.78 -16.95 8.33
C SER A 100 20.59 -15.58 7.69
N TYR A 101 20.31 -15.53 6.39
CA TYR A 101 19.39 -14.52 5.85
C TYR A 101 17.99 -15.13 5.87
N ASP A 102 17.26 -14.81 6.92
CA ASP A 102 15.90 -15.25 7.18
C ASP A 102 14.97 -14.59 6.15
N CYS A 103 14.43 -15.38 5.22
CA CYS A 103 13.52 -14.93 4.15
C CYS A 103 12.11 -14.59 4.67
N THR A 104 11.95 -14.37 5.98
CA THR A 104 10.67 -14.21 6.67
C THR A 104 10.49 -12.87 7.38
N SER A 105 11.45 -11.94 7.31
CA SER A 105 11.28 -10.61 7.90
C SER A 105 10.25 -9.81 7.10
N ALA A 106 8.98 -9.97 7.44
CA ALA A 106 7.88 -9.21 6.89
C ALA A 106 8.20 -7.71 7.07
N PRO A 107 8.02 -6.88 6.03
CA PRO A 107 8.17 -5.45 6.18
C PRO A 107 7.22 -4.94 7.27
N ILE A 108 7.62 -3.88 7.97
CA ILE A 108 6.80 -3.19 8.96
C ILE A 108 5.40 -2.97 8.36
N ASP A 109 4.41 -3.65 8.93
CA ASP A 109 3.04 -3.66 8.43
C ASP A 109 2.30 -2.36 8.78
N ILE A 110 1.07 -2.24 8.27
CA ILE A 110 0.22 -1.06 8.42
C ILE A 110 -0.12 -0.72 9.87
N PHE A 111 -0.01 -1.67 10.80
CA PHE A 111 -0.29 -1.51 12.22
C PHE A 111 0.96 -1.16 13.03
N SER A 112 2.13 -1.48 12.48
CA SER A 112 3.44 -1.22 13.09
C SER A 112 3.98 0.18 12.78
N PHE A 113 3.37 0.90 11.83
CA PHE A 113 3.67 2.30 11.49
C PHE A 113 2.57 3.25 11.98
N ASN A 114 2.19 3.14 13.25
CA ASN A 114 1.50 4.24 13.93
C ASN A 114 2.52 5.34 14.24
N SER A 115 3.02 6.03 13.22
CA SER A 115 3.39 7.44 13.37
C SER A 115 2.09 8.22 13.25
N ASP A 116 1.39 8.30 14.38
CA ASP A 116 0.27 9.19 14.59
C ASP A 116 0.83 10.61 14.70
N ASP A 117 1.26 11.18 13.57
CA ASP A 117 1.45 12.62 13.47
C ASP A 117 0.08 13.25 13.23
N THR A 118 -0.72 13.24 14.31
CA THR A 118 -1.68 14.29 14.56
C THR A 118 -0.89 15.59 14.72
N GLU A 119 -0.69 16.31 13.62
CA GLU A 119 -0.46 17.76 13.67
C GLU A 119 -1.73 18.39 14.24
N ASP A 120 -1.80 18.45 15.57
CA ASP A 120 -2.73 19.27 16.33
C ASP A 120 -2.33 20.75 16.14
N PRO A 121 -3.16 21.60 15.50
CA PRO A 121 -2.81 23.00 15.20
C PRO A 121 -2.65 23.90 16.44
N LEU A 122 -2.78 23.38 17.66
CA LEU A 122 -2.87 24.18 18.88
C LEU A 122 -1.79 23.90 19.94
N ARG A 123 -0.62 23.35 19.58
CA ARG A 123 0.48 23.25 20.56
C ARG A 123 1.22 24.59 20.73
N PRO A 124 1.26 25.19 21.93
CA PRO A 124 2.05 26.40 22.16
C PRO A 124 3.54 26.07 22.12
N LEU A 125 4.31 26.89 21.40
CA LEU A 125 5.77 26.85 21.39
C LEU A 125 6.31 27.10 22.80
N LYS A 126 7.21 26.23 23.26
CA LYS A 126 7.98 26.40 24.49
C LYS A 126 9.42 26.72 24.15
#